data_AF-A0A1S2NGH1-F1
#
_entry.id   AF-A0A1S2NGH1-F1
#
_cell.length_a   1.000
_cell.length_b   1.000
_cell.length_c   1.000
_cell.angle_alpha   90.00
_cell.angle_beta   90.00
_cell.angle_gamma   90.00
#
_symmetry.space_group_name_H-M   'P 1'
#
loop_
_entity.id
_entity.type
_entity.pdbx_description
1 polymer ?
#
loop_
_entity_poly.entity_id
_entity_poly.type
_entity_poly.pdbx_seq_one_letter_code
_entity_poly.pdbx_strand_id
1 'polypeptide(L)'
;MEQKWPQEIWLVRHGQSAGNVARDLAEAAAGHRIDIADRDVDVPLSDLGERQSEALGAWFAALPPHQRPSPTFARPRPPTS
;
A
#
# COMPACT_ATOMS: atom_id res chain seq x y z
N MET A 1 -25.81 6.44 25.63
CA MET A 1 -25.44 7.01 24.32
C MET A 1 -24.66 5.95 23.57
N GLU A 2 -25.09 5.60 22.37
CA GLU A 2 -24.45 4.57 21.54
C GLU A 2 -23.26 5.21 20.81
N GLN A 3 -22.05 4.70 21.05
CA GLN A 3 -20.81 5.22 20.44
C GLN A 3 -20.79 4.81 18.96
N LYS A 4 -20.93 5.78 18.04
CA LYS A 4 -20.98 5.55 16.58
C LYS A 4 -19.62 5.62 15.87
N TRP A 5 -18.53 5.80 16.61
CA TRP A 5 -17.19 6.02 16.06
C TRP A 5 -16.27 4.84 16.33
N PRO A 6 -15.36 4.52 15.39
CA PRO A 6 -14.38 3.47 15.61
C PRO A 6 -13.46 3.85 16.77
N GLN A 7 -13.16 2.88 17.63
CA GLN A 7 -12.26 3.05 18.77
C GLN A 7 -10.79 3.16 18.33
N GLU A 8 -10.48 2.69 17.11
CA GLU A 8 -9.14 2.66 16.55
C GLU A 8 -9.20 2.81 15.02
N ILE A 9 -8.22 3.51 14.44
CA ILE A 9 -8.11 3.72 12.99
C ILE A 9 -6.70 3.33 12.55
N TRP A 10 -6.63 2.47 11.54
CA TRP A 10 -5.38 2.00 10.94
C TRP A 10 -5.10 2.75 9.64
N LEU A 11 -3.97 3.46 9.56
CA LEU A 11 -3.50 4.10 8.33
C LEU A 11 -2.39 3.24 7.74
N VAL A 12 -2.70 2.59 6.62
CA VAL A 12 -1.78 1.69 5.92
C VAL A 12 -1.40 2.30 4.58
N ARG A 13 -0.09 2.37 4.29
CA ARG A 13 0.42 2.72 2.97
C ARG A 13 0.43 1.47 2.07
N HIS A 14 0.19 1.65 0.78
CA HIS A 14 0.35 0.57 -0.21
C HIS A 14 1.79 0.01 -0.19
N GLY A 15 1.93 -1.27 -0.57
CA GLY A 15 3.25 -1.89 -0.78
C GLY A 15 4.03 -1.24 -1.93
N GLN A 16 5.27 -1.68 -2.14
CA GLN A 16 6.11 -1.16 -3.22
C GLN A 16 5.41 -1.25 -4.58
N SER A 17 5.34 -0.14 -5.31
CA SER A 17 4.84 -0.12 -6.69
C SER A 17 5.97 -0.26 -7.70
N ALA A 18 5.66 -0.72 -8.92
CA ALA A 18 6.63 -0.74 -10.02
C ALA A 18 7.22 0.66 -10.29
N GLY A 19 6.44 1.72 -10.06
CA GLY A 19 6.87 3.11 -10.20
C GLY A 19 7.86 3.53 -9.11
N ASN A 20 7.74 3.00 -7.89
CA ASN A 20 8.77 3.19 -6.86
C ASN A 20 10.07 2.51 -7.28
N VAL A 21 10.02 1.27 -7.79
CA VAL A 21 11.21 0.56 -8.27
C VAL A 21 11.89 1.33 -9.41
N ALA A 22 11.12 1.77 -10.41
CA ALA A 22 11.66 2.51 -11.55
C ALA A 22 12.29 3.84 -11.12
N ARG A 23 11.65 4.56 -10.20
CA ARG A 23 12.21 5.79 -9.63
C ARG A 23 13.50 5.51 -8.86
N ASP A 24 13.51 4.52 -7.97
CA ASP A 24 14.70 4.18 -7.17
C ASP A 24 15.88 3.76 -8.07
N LEU A 25 15.61 3.07 -9.18
CA LEU A 25 16.61 2.74 -10.21
C LEU A 25 17.11 3.98 -10.95
N ALA A 26 16.21 4.90 -11.33
CA ALA A 26 16.58 6.16 -11.96
C ALA A 26 17.41 7.05 -11.02
N GLU A 27 17.04 7.11 -9.73
CA GLU A 27 17.78 7.80 -8.68
C GLU A 27 19.19 7.23 -8.49
N ALA A 28 19.31 5.90 -8.45
CA ALA A 28 20.59 5.22 -8.32
C ALA A 28 21.49 5.40 -9.56
N ALA A 29 20.90 5.50 -10.75
CA ALA A 29 21.62 5.66 -12.01
C ALA A 29 21.98 7.12 -12.33
N ALA A 30 21.22 8.10 -11.82
CA ALA A 30 21.36 9.51 -12.17
C ALA A 30 21.61 10.38 -10.92
N GLY A 31 22.86 10.39 -10.45
CA GLY A 31 23.32 11.37 -9.47
C GLY A 31 22.96 12.79 -9.90
N HIS A 32 22.02 13.41 -9.17
CA HIS A 32 21.68 14.84 -9.10
C HIS A 32 20.54 15.45 -9.94
N ARG A 33 19.63 14.71 -10.58
CA ARG A 33 18.35 15.34 -10.99
C ARG A 33 17.24 14.33 -11.25
N ILE A 34 16.24 14.33 -10.38
CA ILE A 34 14.99 13.60 -10.61
C ILE A 34 13.99 14.64 -11.13
N ASP A 35 13.71 14.59 -12.42
CA ASP A 35 12.50 15.20 -12.95
C ASP A 35 11.35 14.27 -12.53
N ILE A 36 10.54 14.69 -11.57
CA ILE A 36 9.41 13.89 -11.07
C ILE A 36 8.33 13.96 -12.15
N ALA A 37 8.50 13.15 -13.19
CA ALA A 37 7.47 12.89 -14.18
C ALA A 37 6.43 11.94 -13.57
N ASP A 38 5.27 12.54 -13.35
CA ASP A 38 3.95 11.94 -13.22
C ASP A 38 3.64 11.07 -12.00
N ARG A 39 2.68 11.61 -11.23
CA ARG A 39 1.87 10.85 -10.28
C ARG A 39 1.04 9.84 -11.05
N ASP A 40 1.60 8.67 -11.26
CA ASP A 40 0.82 7.55 -11.75
C ASP A 40 0.14 6.87 -10.54
N VAL A 41 -1.12 7.26 -10.33
CA VAL A 41 -2.01 6.71 -9.30
C VAL A 41 -2.50 5.29 -9.64
N ASP A 42 -2.14 4.81 -10.84
CA ASP A 42 -2.59 3.54 -11.41
C ASP A 42 -1.44 2.53 -11.59
N VAL A 43 -0.25 2.79 -11.00
CA VAL A 43 0.87 1.83 -11.08
C VAL A 43 0.60 0.61 -10.21
N PRO A 44 0.61 -0.62 -10.78
CA PRO A 44 0.44 -1.82 -10.00
C PRO A 44 1.56 -1.99 -8.96
N LEU A 45 1.27 -2.81 -7.94
CA LEU A 45 2.29 -3.28 -7.01
C LEU A 45 3.35 -4.07 -7.78
N SER A 46 4.61 -4.00 -7.34
CA SER A 46 5.60 -4.97 -7.75
C SER A 46 5.29 -6.33 -7.11
N ASP A 47 5.91 -7.41 -7.58
CA ASP A 47 5.82 -8.72 -6.91
C ASP A 47 6.18 -8.64 -5.41
N LEU A 48 7.11 -7.73 -5.05
CA LEU A 48 7.43 -7.46 -3.66
C LEU A 48 6.28 -6.72 -2.94
N GLY A 49 5.67 -5.72 -3.59
CA GLY A 49 4.50 -5.02 -3.06
C GLY A 49 3.30 -5.93 -2.81
N GLU A 50 3.08 -6.91 -3.68
CA GLU A 50 2.05 -7.94 -3.50
C GLU A 50 2.35 -8.80 -2.27
N ARG A 51 3.57 -9.34 -2.16
CA ARG A 51 3.99 -10.11 -0.97
C ARG A 51 3.90 -9.29 0.32
N GLN A 52 4.21 -7.99 0.28
CA GLN A 52 4.04 -7.08 1.42
C GLN A 52 2.57 -6.96 1.82
N SER A 53 1.67 -6.86 0.85
CA SER A 53 0.22 -6.76 1.08
C SER A 53 -0.33 -8.07 1.67
N GLU A 54 0.12 -9.22 1.17
CA GLU A 54 -0.22 -10.54 1.71
C GLU A 54 0.29 -10.71 3.15
N ALA A 55 1.55 -10.37 3.40
CA ALA A 55 2.14 -10.46 4.74
C ALA A 55 1.39 -9.59 5.76
N LEU A 56 0.96 -8.38 5.34
CA LEU A 56 0.14 -7.51 6.17
C LEU A 56 -1.23 -8.13 6.46
N GLY A 57 -1.87 -8.71 5.44
CA GLY A 57 -3.14 -9.43 5.62
C GLY A 57 -3.02 -10.60 6.59
N ALA A 58 -1.95 -11.40 6.47
CA ALA A 58 -1.66 -12.51 7.37
C ALA A 58 -1.41 -12.02 8.81
N TRP A 59 -0.70 -10.91 8.98
CA TRP A 59 -0.47 -10.30 10.29
C TRP A 59 -1.79 -9.86 10.95
N PHE A 60 -2.67 -9.16 10.22
CA PHE A 60 -3.99 -8.79 10.73
C PHE A 60 -4.83 -10.01 11.09
N ALA A 61 -4.78 -11.10 10.31
CA ALA A 61 -5.50 -12.33 10.60
C ALA A 61 -5.02 -13.02 11.89
N ALA A 62 -3.73 -12.87 12.21
CA ALA A 62 -3.13 -13.42 13.42
C ALA A 62 -3.51 -12.65 14.71
N LEU A 63 -4.05 -11.42 14.59
CA LEU A 63 -4.48 -10.65 15.75
C LEU A 63 -5.70 -11.29 16.46
N PRO A 64 -5.85 -11.07 17.78
CA PRO A 64 -7.06 -11.43 18.51
C PRO A 64 -8.30 -10.86 17.82
N PRO A 65 -9.46 -11.57 17.81
CA PRO A 65 -10.64 -11.14 17.06
C PRO A 65 -11.12 -9.71 17.36
N HIS A 66 -10.91 -9.21 18.57
CA HIS A 66 -11.28 -7.86 19.01
C HIS A 66 -10.32 -6.75 18.53
N GLN A 67 -9.17 -7.12 17.95
CA GLN A 67 -8.15 -6.19 17.42
C GLN A 67 -8.05 -6.26 15.89
N ARG A 68 -8.86 -7.12 15.27
CA ARG A 68 -8.90 -7.22 13.81
C ARG A 68 -9.62 -6.00 13.24
N PRO A 69 -9.12 -5.42 12.12
CA PRO A 69 -9.81 -4.32 11.48
C PRO A 69 -11.21 -4.75 11.02
N SER A 70 -12.18 -3.85 11.18
CA SER A 70 -13.51 -3.93 10.58
C SER A 70 -13.76 -2.64 9.78
N PRO A 71 -14.79 -2.63 8.93
CA PRO A 71 -14.67 -2.64 7.45
C PRO A 71 -13.45 -1.92 6.85
N THR A 72 -12.80 -2.55 5.87
CA THR A 72 -11.65 -1.99 5.15
C THR A 72 -12.10 -1.15 3.96
N PHE A 73 -11.61 0.09 3.85
CA PHE A 73 -11.69 0.89 2.63
C PHE A 73 -10.35 0.83 1.90
N ALA A 74 -10.33 0.34 0.67
CA ALA A 74 -9.15 0.32 -0.20
C ALA A 74 -9.42 1.12 -1.47
N ARG A 75 -8.37 1.72 -2.07
CA ARG A 75 -8.47 2.28 -3.42
C ARG A 75 -8.70 1.13 -4.43
N PRO A 76 -9.50 1.35 -5.49
CA PRO A 76 -9.74 0.32 -6.49
C PRO A 76 -8.43 -0.12 -7.14
N ARG A 77 -8.24 -1.44 -7.28
CA ARG A 77 -7.11 -2.02 -8.01
C ARG A 77 -7.39 -1.92 -9.51
N PRO A 78 -6.46 -1.41 -10.35
CA PRO A 78 -6.63 -1.47 -11.80
C PRO A 78 -6.68 -2.95 -12.26
N PRO A 79 -7.41 -3.26 -13.35
CA PRO A 79 -7.51 -4.63 -13.85
C PRO A 79 -6.16 -5.14 -14.33
N THR A 80 -5.83 -6.39 -14.01
CA THR A 80 -4.69 -7.10 -14.61
C THR A 80 -5.02 -7.37 -16.09
N SER A 81 -4.19 -6.86 -17.01
CA SER A 81 -4.24 -7.22 -18.44
C SER A 81 -3.57 -8.56 -18.71
#